data_AF-A0A6J0SJR2-F1
#
_entry.id   AF-A0A6J0SJR2-F1
#
_cell.length_a   1.000
_cell.length_b   1.000
_cell.length_c   1.000
_cell.angle_alpha   90.00
_cell.angle_beta   90.00
_cell.angle_gamma   90.00
#
_symmetry.space_group_name_H-M   'P 1'
#
loop_
_entity.id
_entity.type
_entity.pdbx_description
1 polymer ?
#
loop_
_entity_poly.entity_id
_entity_poly.type
_entity_poly.pdbx_seq_one_letter_code
_entity_poly.pdbx_strand_id
1 'polypeptide(L)'
;MSYPVRKEAPHNLSQMNFPQVEEGDSQGSLSETPPNQRVKKVLPDRTRALRDRANGKIVDFIVKAKGADGHLRSVLKNEKPSRWLARFLHARPYLSSVETYLEDDSQQDRVFSHLQGVYRAIDPDTLPLVNGDQVKFILDVLFPEAIIYAISAIDQIDYKKAEDKYIKGPLVSQRERQIFEEEILEQKRKQQMERGSLEDCL
;
A
#
# COMPACT_ATOMS: atom_id res chain seq x y z
N MET A 1 51.16 0.78 -24.09
CA MET A 1 50.43 1.40 -22.97
C MET A 1 50.20 2.87 -23.29
N SER A 2 49.06 3.20 -23.92
CA SER A 2 48.70 4.58 -24.26
C SER A 2 47.69 5.10 -23.24
N TYR A 3 48.11 6.02 -22.38
CA TYR A 3 47.25 6.70 -21.42
C TYR A 3 46.64 7.96 -22.05
N PRO A 4 45.37 8.30 -21.77
CA PRO A 4 44.75 9.50 -22.30
C PRO A 4 45.28 10.74 -21.56
N VAL A 5 45.87 11.67 -22.31
CA VAL A 5 46.27 13.00 -21.82
C VAL A 5 45.01 13.88 -21.74
N ARG A 6 44.70 14.37 -20.53
CA ARG A 6 43.60 15.31 -20.30
C ARG A 6 44.02 16.69 -20.85
N LYS A 7 43.31 17.21 -21.86
CA LYS A 7 43.50 18.60 -22.31
C LYS A 7 42.88 19.54 -21.28
N GLU A 8 43.66 20.46 -20.75
CA GLU A 8 43.15 21.53 -19.89
C GLU A 8 42.43 22.58 -20.76
N ALA A 9 41.14 22.79 -20.48
CA ALA A 9 40.37 23.86 -21.10
C ALA A 9 40.58 25.14 -20.29
N PRO A 10 40.74 26.32 -20.92
CA PRO A 10 40.91 27.57 -20.21
C PRO A 10 39.67 27.87 -19.36
N HIS A 11 39.93 28.16 -18.08
CA HIS A 11 38.95 28.61 -17.10
C HIS A 11 38.24 29.89 -17.57
N ASN A 12 37.06 29.74 -18.18
CA ASN A 12 36.05 30.77 -18.14
C ASN A 12 35.21 30.55 -16.89
N LEU A 13 35.58 31.26 -15.81
CA LEU A 13 34.79 31.41 -14.59
C LEU A 13 33.55 32.25 -14.91
N SER A 14 32.58 31.67 -15.62
CA SER A 14 31.20 32.15 -15.55
C SER A 14 30.56 31.46 -14.36
N GLN A 15 30.23 32.24 -13.33
CA GLN A 15 29.57 31.78 -12.10
C GLN A 15 28.33 30.92 -12.41
N MET A 16 28.50 29.60 -12.39
CA MET A 16 27.40 28.68 -12.09
C MET A 16 27.37 28.52 -10.58
N ASN A 17 26.59 29.38 -9.91
CA ASN A 17 26.34 29.26 -8.49
C ASN A 17 25.33 28.11 -8.28
N PHE A 18 25.82 26.94 -7.88
CA PHE A 18 24.96 25.86 -7.40
C PHE A 18 24.54 26.17 -5.96
N PRO A 19 23.25 26.15 -5.61
CA PRO A 19 22.84 26.41 -4.23
C PRO A 19 23.35 25.28 -3.33
N GLN A 20 24.22 25.64 -2.38
CA GLN A 20 24.60 24.76 -1.28
C GLN A 20 23.39 24.57 -0.36
N VAL A 21 23.11 23.30 -0.04
CA VAL A 21 22.14 22.91 0.99
C VAL A 21 22.87 23.01 2.32
N GLU A 22 22.51 23.99 3.14
CA GLU A 22 22.83 23.97 4.55
C GLU A 22 21.79 23.11 5.28
N GLU A 23 22.27 22.08 5.99
CA GLU A 23 21.51 21.39 7.02
C GLU A 23 21.32 22.35 8.20
N GLY A 24 20.13 22.94 8.29
CA GLY A 24 19.70 23.79 9.39
C GLY A 24 18.57 23.15 10.16
N ASP A 25 18.89 22.50 11.28
CA ASP A 25 17.95 22.17 12.34
C ASP A 25 17.56 23.48 13.06
N SER A 26 16.29 23.88 13.03
CA SER A 26 15.76 24.96 13.88
C SER A 26 14.23 24.95 13.92
N GLN A 27 13.72 24.70 15.12
CA GLN A 27 12.34 24.95 15.54
C GLN A 27 11.94 26.42 15.35
N GLY A 28 10.71 26.59 14.83
CA GLY A 28 9.79 27.67 15.21
C GLY A 28 9.94 29.03 14.53
N SER A 29 8.95 29.40 13.70
CA SER A 29 8.32 30.73 13.75
C SER A 29 7.16 30.82 12.75
N LEU A 30 5.99 31.23 13.25
CA LEU A 30 4.82 31.63 12.48
C LEU A 30 5.10 32.96 11.79
N SER A 31 4.99 33.02 10.47
CA SER A 31 4.81 34.30 9.77
C SER A 31 4.00 34.10 8.50
N GLU A 32 2.84 34.77 8.47
CA GLU A 32 1.94 34.85 7.32
C GLU A 32 2.58 35.66 6.19
N THR A 33 2.84 35.00 5.07
CA THR A 33 2.89 35.62 3.74
C THR A 33 2.38 34.57 2.75
N PRO A 34 1.50 34.90 1.79
CA PRO A 34 1.01 33.92 0.84
C PRO A 34 2.18 33.52 -0.07
N PRO A 35 2.69 32.27 -0.01
CA PRO A 35 3.74 31.87 -0.91
C PRO A 35 3.08 31.73 -2.27
N ASN A 36 3.50 32.58 -3.20
CA ASN A 36 3.30 32.41 -4.63
C ASN A 36 3.74 30.97 -4.98
N GLN A 37 2.78 30.05 -4.97
CA GLN A 37 2.98 28.63 -5.25
C GLN A 37 3.28 28.51 -6.73
N ARG A 38 4.54 28.77 -7.08
CA ARG A 38 5.11 28.22 -8.30
C ARG A 38 4.87 26.72 -8.19
N VAL A 39 4.02 26.20 -9.06
CA VAL A 39 3.79 24.77 -9.23
C VAL A 39 5.12 24.18 -9.70
N LYS A 40 6.01 23.93 -8.74
CA LYS A 40 7.27 23.25 -8.98
C LYS A 40 6.84 21.90 -9.53
N LYS A 41 7.15 21.59 -10.79
CA LYS A 41 6.87 20.27 -11.38
C LYS A 41 7.51 19.23 -10.46
N VAL A 42 6.67 18.58 -9.66
CA VAL A 42 7.11 17.74 -8.55
C VAL A 42 7.52 16.39 -9.12
N LEU A 43 8.69 15.91 -8.68
CA LEU A 43 9.17 14.58 -9.06
C LEU A 43 8.19 13.51 -8.55
N PRO A 44 8.04 12.38 -9.27
CA PRO A 44 7.15 11.28 -8.87
C PRO A 44 7.42 10.83 -7.44
N ASP A 45 6.37 10.38 -6.75
CA ASP A 45 6.48 10.06 -5.33
C ASP A 45 7.39 8.86 -5.09
N ARG A 46 8.55 9.12 -4.50
CA ARG A 46 9.55 8.09 -4.21
C ARG A 46 9.10 7.19 -3.06
N THR A 47 8.21 7.66 -2.17
CA THR A 47 7.77 6.85 -1.02
C THR A 47 6.92 5.67 -1.47
N ARG A 48 5.99 5.88 -2.40
CA ARG A 48 5.16 4.80 -2.97
C ARG A 48 5.99 3.70 -3.62
N ALA A 49 6.91 4.08 -4.50
CA ALA A 49 7.79 3.11 -5.17
C ALA A 49 8.66 2.31 -4.19
N LEU A 50 9.07 2.90 -3.05
CA LEU A 50 9.79 2.18 -1.99
C LEU A 50 8.87 1.20 -1.25
N ARG A 51 7.62 1.58 -0.97
CA ARG A 51 6.60 0.68 -0.39
C ARG A 51 6.32 -0.50 -1.31
N ASP A 52 6.09 -0.27 -2.60
CA ASP A 52 5.83 -1.33 -3.58
C ASP A 52 6.99 -2.32 -3.68
N ARG A 53 8.22 -1.81 -3.57
CA ARG A 53 9.42 -2.65 -3.56
C ARG A 53 9.55 -3.48 -2.28
N ALA A 54 9.13 -2.93 -1.14
CA ALA A 54 9.06 -3.68 0.12
C ALA A 54 7.95 -4.74 0.08
N ASN A 55 6.77 -4.39 -0.45
CA ASN A 55 5.64 -5.27 -0.68
C ASN A 55 5.99 -6.43 -1.62
N GLY A 56 6.89 -6.21 -2.59
CA GLY A 56 7.46 -7.29 -3.41
C GLY A 56 8.06 -8.44 -2.60
N LYS A 57 8.64 -8.17 -1.42
CA LYS A 57 9.17 -9.22 -0.52
C LYS A 57 8.05 -10.04 0.13
N ILE A 58 6.94 -9.39 0.48
CA ILE A 58 5.74 -10.05 1.01
C ILE A 58 5.17 -11.00 -0.07
N VAL A 59 5.01 -10.50 -1.30
CA VAL A 59 4.52 -11.30 -2.43
C VAL A 59 5.45 -12.48 -2.69
N ASP A 60 6.76 -12.26 -2.73
CA ASP A 60 7.73 -13.33 -2.96
C ASP A 60 7.71 -14.39 -1.84
N PHE A 61 7.56 -13.97 -0.59
CA PHE A 61 7.42 -14.89 0.53
C PHE A 61 6.16 -15.76 0.42
N ILE A 62 5.03 -15.15 0.04
CA ILE A 62 3.75 -15.87 -0.10
C ILE A 62 3.80 -16.81 -1.32
N VAL A 63 4.19 -16.31 -2.50
CA VAL A 63 4.03 -17.02 -3.77
C VAL A 63 5.23 -17.91 -4.09
N LYS A 64 6.45 -17.39 -4.00
CA LYS A 64 7.66 -18.12 -4.40
C LYS A 64 8.12 -19.06 -3.29
N ALA A 65 8.24 -18.54 -2.07
CA ALA A 65 8.68 -19.35 -0.93
C ALA A 65 7.56 -20.20 -0.35
N LYS A 66 6.29 -19.93 -0.70
CA LYS A 66 5.11 -20.63 -0.15
C LYS A 66 5.11 -20.63 1.39
N GLY A 67 5.68 -19.59 1.98
CA GLY A 67 5.95 -19.53 3.42
C GLY A 67 4.67 -19.50 4.25
N ALA A 68 3.58 -18.97 3.69
CA ALA A 68 2.28 -18.89 4.35
C ALA A 68 1.41 -20.15 4.19
N ASP A 69 1.72 -21.04 3.23
CA ASP A 69 0.83 -22.16 2.86
C ASP A 69 0.52 -23.09 4.05
N GLY A 70 1.52 -23.40 4.87
CA GLY A 70 1.34 -24.23 6.06
C GLY A 70 0.42 -23.55 7.10
N HIS A 71 0.59 -22.24 7.31
CA HIS A 71 -0.26 -21.48 8.20
C HIS A 71 -1.72 -21.44 7.69
N LEU A 72 -1.92 -21.12 6.42
CA LEU A 72 -3.23 -21.04 5.78
C LEU A 72 -3.98 -22.38 5.84
N ARG A 73 -3.27 -23.50 5.62
CA ARG A 73 -3.85 -24.85 5.75
C ARG A 73 -4.31 -25.15 7.18
N SER A 74 -3.52 -24.78 8.19
CA SER A 74 -3.94 -24.95 9.59
C SER A 74 -5.14 -24.06 9.95
N VAL A 75 -5.22 -22.85 9.41
CA VAL A 75 -6.42 -22.00 9.57
C VAL A 75 -7.63 -22.65 8.92
N LEU A 76 -7.49 -23.19 7.71
CA LEU A 76 -8.57 -23.83 6.96
C LEU A 76 -9.09 -25.10 7.63
N LYS A 77 -8.21 -25.87 8.27
CA LYS A 77 -8.57 -27.03 9.09
C LYS A 77 -9.12 -26.68 10.48
N ASN A 78 -9.28 -25.39 10.81
CA ASN A 78 -9.62 -24.90 12.14
C ASN A 78 -8.64 -25.32 13.26
N GLU A 79 -7.40 -25.69 12.91
CA GLU A 79 -6.34 -25.99 13.89
C GLU A 79 -5.77 -24.72 14.51
N LYS A 80 -5.77 -23.61 13.77
CA LYS A 80 -5.32 -22.30 14.24
C LYS A 80 -6.48 -21.30 14.24
N PRO A 81 -6.68 -20.55 15.34
CA PRO A 81 -7.70 -19.52 15.37
C PRO A 81 -7.32 -18.37 14.44
N SER A 82 -8.28 -17.95 13.61
CA SER A 82 -8.15 -16.80 12.71
C SER A 82 -9.24 -15.78 13.02
N ARG A 83 -8.85 -14.53 13.28
CA ARG A 83 -9.79 -13.42 13.46
C ARG A 83 -10.61 -13.19 12.19
N TRP A 84 -9.97 -13.28 11.03
CA TRP A 84 -10.62 -13.06 9.74
C TRP A 84 -11.63 -14.15 9.42
N LEU A 85 -11.29 -15.42 9.67
CA LEU A 85 -12.23 -16.54 9.52
C LEU A 85 -13.41 -16.40 10.48
N ALA A 86 -13.17 -16.10 11.77
CA ALA A 86 -14.23 -15.90 12.74
C ALA A 86 -15.15 -14.73 12.35
N ARG A 87 -14.59 -13.60 11.89
CA ARG A 87 -15.37 -12.47 11.39
C ARG A 87 -16.17 -12.86 10.15
N PHE A 88 -15.59 -13.60 9.23
CA PHE A 88 -16.28 -14.04 8.01
C PHE A 88 -17.48 -14.93 8.32
N LEU A 89 -17.39 -15.81 9.31
CA LEU A 89 -18.49 -16.69 9.72
C LEU A 89 -19.57 -15.98 10.57
N HIS A 90 -19.21 -14.93 11.32
CA HIS A 90 -20.12 -14.27 12.26
C HIS A 90 -20.62 -12.88 11.84
N ALA A 91 -20.02 -12.23 10.83
CA ALA A 91 -20.37 -10.87 10.43
C ALA A 91 -21.40 -10.84 9.28
N ARG A 92 -22.25 -9.81 9.28
CA ARG A 92 -23.12 -9.52 8.12
C ARG A 92 -22.26 -9.11 6.90
N PRO A 93 -22.66 -9.47 5.67
CA PRO A 93 -21.85 -9.38 4.45
C PRO A 93 -21.45 -7.96 3.97
N TYR A 94 -21.64 -6.90 4.75
CA TYR A 94 -21.56 -5.49 4.33
C TYR A 94 -20.37 -4.68 4.86
N LEU A 95 -19.38 -5.28 5.55
CA LEU A 95 -18.32 -4.53 6.24
C LEU A 95 -16.86 -4.97 5.96
N SER A 96 -16.55 -5.61 4.84
CA SER A 96 -15.25 -6.29 4.68
C SER A 96 -14.28 -5.74 3.62
N SER A 97 -14.50 -4.58 3.00
CA SER A 97 -13.39 -3.95 2.24
C SER A 97 -12.38 -3.38 3.23
N VAL A 98 -11.49 -4.24 3.73
CA VAL A 98 -10.21 -3.78 4.25
C VAL A 98 -9.42 -3.33 3.03
N GLU A 99 -9.18 -2.03 2.98
CA GLU A 99 -8.32 -1.36 2.00
C GLU A 99 -7.04 -2.19 1.82
N THR A 100 -6.81 -2.64 0.60
CA THR A 100 -5.83 -3.69 0.31
C THR A 100 -4.43 -3.17 0.63
N TYR A 101 -3.74 -3.86 1.55
CA TYR A 101 -2.38 -3.49 1.98
C TYR A 101 -1.37 -3.40 0.82
N LEU A 102 -1.62 -4.11 -0.29
CA LEU A 102 -0.85 -4.05 -1.53
C LEU A 102 -1.52 -3.06 -2.49
N GLU A 103 -0.84 -1.97 -2.87
CA GLU A 103 -1.39 -0.95 -3.79
C GLU A 103 -1.25 -1.32 -5.29
N ASP A 104 -0.38 -2.27 -5.63
CA ASP A 104 -0.11 -2.69 -7.02
C ASP A 104 -1.00 -3.87 -7.42
N ASP A 105 -1.84 -3.67 -8.44
CA ASP A 105 -2.79 -4.69 -8.93
C ASP A 105 -2.09 -5.98 -9.37
N SER A 106 -0.92 -5.87 -10.00
CA SER A 106 -0.16 -7.05 -10.43
C SER A 106 0.37 -7.87 -9.26
N GLN A 107 0.69 -7.21 -8.14
CA GLN A 107 1.04 -7.88 -6.88
C GLN A 107 -0.18 -8.57 -6.26
N GLN A 108 -1.32 -7.90 -6.23
CA GLN A 108 -2.58 -8.47 -5.73
C GLN A 108 -2.98 -9.71 -6.54
N ASP A 109 -2.96 -9.62 -7.87
CA ASP A 109 -3.34 -10.71 -8.79
C ASP A 109 -2.48 -11.96 -8.59
N ARG A 110 -1.17 -11.78 -8.38
CA ARG A 110 -0.24 -12.89 -8.12
C ARG A 110 -0.57 -13.60 -6.81
N VAL A 111 -0.79 -12.83 -5.74
CA VAL A 111 -1.16 -13.39 -4.44
C VAL A 111 -2.51 -14.09 -4.54
N PHE A 112 -3.51 -13.44 -5.14
CA PHE A 112 -4.84 -14.00 -5.32
C PHE A 112 -4.81 -15.32 -6.11
N SER A 113 -4.10 -15.36 -7.24
CA SER A 113 -3.94 -16.56 -8.07
C SER A 113 -3.28 -17.71 -7.30
N HIS A 114 -2.27 -17.42 -6.47
CA HIS A 114 -1.64 -18.42 -5.61
C HIS A 114 -2.62 -18.95 -4.54
N LEU A 115 -3.34 -18.06 -3.87
CA LEU A 115 -4.31 -18.42 -2.83
C LEU A 115 -5.49 -19.23 -3.38
N GLN A 116 -5.91 -18.99 -4.62
CA GLN A 116 -6.87 -19.86 -5.31
C GLN A 116 -6.34 -21.31 -5.41
N GLY A 117 -5.05 -21.47 -5.70
CA GLY A 117 -4.39 -22.78 -5.72
C GLY A 117 -4.35 -23.43 -4.34
N VAL A 118 -4.03 -22.67 -3.29
CA VAL A 118 -4.04 -23.16 -1.90
C VAL A 118 -5.43 -23.63 -1.48
N TYR A 119 -6.47 -22.85 -1.80
CA TYR A 119 -7.86 -23.20 -1.49
C TYR A 119 -8.31 -24.47 -2.22
N ARG A 120 -8.00 -24.60 -3.52
CA ARG A 120 -8.36 -25.79 -4.32
C ARG A 120 -7.65 -27.07 -3.89
N ALA A 121 -6.47 -26.96 -3.27
CA ALA A 121 -5.68 -28.11 -2.83
C ALA A 121 -6.22 -28.75 -1.53
N ILE A 122 -7.27 -28.17 -0.93
CA ILE A 122 -7.84 -28.64 0.33
C ILE A 122 -9.10 -29.44 0.05
N ASP A 123 -9.29 -30.47 0.88
CA ASP A 123 -10.41 -31.39 0.77
C ASP A 123 -11.74 -30.64 0.96
N PRO A 124 -12.71 -30.73 0.03
CA PRO A 124 -14.02 -30.08 0.16
C PRO A 124 -14.71 -30.38 1.49
N ASP A 125 -14.47 -31.53 2.10
CA ASP A 125 -15.07 -31.94 3.38
C ASP A 125 -14.52 -31.14 4.58
N THR A 126 -13.34 -30.53 4.44
CA THR A 126 -12.68 -29.74 5.50
C THR A 126 -12.86 -28.23 5.35
N LEU A 127 -13.38 -27.78 4.21
CA LEU A 127 -13.59 -26.36 3.98
C LEU A 127 -14.75 -25.88 4.87
N PRO A 128 -14.62 -24.68 5.48
CA PRO A 128 -15.78 -24.03 6.08
C PRO A 128 -16.87 -24.02 5.02
N LEU A 129 -18.10 -24.40 5.40
CA LEU A 129 -19.28 -24.40 4.55
C LEU A 129 -19.64 -22.96 4.16
N VAL A 130 -18.75 -22.29 3.43
CA VAL A 130 -18.93 -20.95 2.91
C VAL A 130 -19.98 -21.09 1.83
N ASN A 131 -21.04 -20.30 1.93
CA ASN A 131 -22.19 -20.28 1.03
C ASN A 131 -21.82 -19.88 -0.43
N GLY A 132 -20.98 -20.65 -1.10
CA GLY A 132 -20.74 -20.61 -2.54
C GLY A 132 -19.73 -19.58 -3.04
N ASP A 133 -19.31 -18.59 -2.25
CA ASP A 133 -18.42 -17.53 -2.74
C ASP A 133 -16.95 -17.75 -2.32
N GLN A 134 -16.26 -18.57 -3.13
CA GLN A 134 -14.81 -18.80 -3.01
C GLN A 134 -14.02 -17.49 -3.11
N VAL A 135 -14.40 -16.59 -4.01
CA VAL A 135 -13.66 -15.36 -4.28
C VAL A 135 -13.71 -14.47 -3.04
N LYS A 136 -14.91 -14.29 -2.48
CA LYS A 136 -15.09 -13.51 -1.26
C LYS A 136 -14.33 -14.11 -0.08
N PHE A 137 -14.35 -15.43 0.08
CA PHE A 137 -13.57 -16.08 1.13
C PHE A 137 -12.06 -15.85 0.98
N ILE A 138 -11.53 -15.94 -0.25
CA ILE A 138 -10.11 -15.67 -0.49
C ILE A 138 -9.77 -14.24 -0.11
N LEU A 139 -10.56 -13.25 -0.55
CA LEU A 139 -10.28 -11.84 -0.30
C LEU A 139 -10.49 -11.44 1.16
N ASP A 140 -11.54 -11.93 1.81
CA ASP A 140 -11.89 -11.53 3.18
C ASP A 140 -11.12 -12.31 4.27
N VAL A 141 -10.60 -13.50 3.94
CA VAL A 141 -9.95 -14.41 4.92
C VAL A 141 -8.52 -14.74 4.52
N LEU A 142 -8.31 -15.46 3.41
CA LEU A 142 -6.97 -15.98 3.09
C LEU A 142 -5.97 -14.89 2.75
N PHE A 143 -6.43 -13.85 2.07
CA PHE A 143 -5.61 -12.73 1.65
C PHE A 143 -5.05 -11.94 2.85
N PRO A 144 -5.88 -11.44 3.79
CA PRO A 144 -5.36 -10.77 4.98
C PRO A 144 -4.50 -11.71 5.84
N GLU A 145 -4.89 -12.98 6.01
CA GLU A 145 -4.09 -13.95 6.77
C GLU A 145 -2.70 -14.18 6.17
N ALA A 146 -2.61 -14.33 4.85
CA ALA A 146 -1.34 -14.54 4.15
C ALA A 146 -0.42 -13.32 4.31
N ILE A 147 -0.96 -12.11 4.19
CA ILE A 147 -0.18 -10.87 4.33
C ILE A 147 0.31 -10.70 5.77
N ILE A 148 -0.56 -10.86 6.76
CA ILE A 148 -0.19 -10.73 8.18
C ILE A 148 0.89 -11.74 8.55
N TYR A 149 0.73 -12.99 8.12
CA TYR A 149 1.72 -14.02 8.37
C TYR A 149 3.06 -13.69 7.70
N ALA A 150 3.04 -13.23 6.45
CA ALA A 150 4.24 -12.79 5.74
C ALA A 150 4.93 -11.60 6.42
N ILE A 151 4.18 -10.59 6.87
CA ILE A 151 4.70 -9.46 7.65
C ILE A 151 5.38 -9.96 8.92
N SER A 152 4.73 -10.87 9.66
CA SER A 152 5.28 -11.43 10.90
C SER A 152 6.61 -12.14 10.67
N ALA A 153 6.72 -12.89 9.56
CA ALA A 153 7.92 -13.64 9.21
C ALA A 153 9.05 -12.74 8.69
N ILE A 154 8.73 -11.75 7.86
CA ILE A 154 9.72 -10.85 7.24
C ILE A 154 10.26 -9.85 8.25
N ASP A 155 9.38 -9.22 9.02
CA ASP A 155 9.77 -8.22 10.02
C ASP A 155 10.19 -8.85 11.35
N GLN A 156 10.07 -10.17 11.49
CA GLN A 156 10.38 -10.93 12.71
C GLN A 156 9.64 -10.36 13.94
N ILE A 157 8.35 -10.07 13.74
CA ILE A 157 7.47 -9.54 14.79
C ILE A 157 6.38 -10.54 15.15
N ASP A 158 5.82 -10.39 16.35
CA ASP A 158 4.69 -11.20 16.79
C ASP A 158 3.50 -11.05 15.84
N TYR A 159 2.73 -12.13 15.66
CA TYR A 159 1.54 -12.15 14.82
C TYR A 159 0.57 -11.00 15.14
N LYS A 160 0.32 -10.72 16.42
CA LYS A 160 -0.55 -9.61 16.86
C LYS A 160 -0.03 -8.24 16.42
N LYS A 161 1.29 -8.03 16.46
CA LYS A 161 1.90 -6.77 15.99
C LYS A 161 1.82 -6.65 14.47
N ALA A 162 1.95 -7.75 13.75
CA ALA A 162 1.77 -7.79 12.31
C ALA A 162 0.31 -7.49 11.91
N GLU A 163 -0.65 -8.00 12.67
CA GLU A 163 -2.08 -7.70 12.49
C GLU A 163 -2.37 -6.21 12.71
N ASP A 164 -1.86 -5.62 13.79
CA ASP A 164 -2.00 -4.17 14.03
C ASP A 164 -1.35 -3.34 12.91
N LYS A 165 -0.21 -3.79 12.38
CA LYS A 165 0.46 -3.15 11.24
C LYS A 165 -0.37 -3.25 9.97
N TYR A 166 -0.99 -4.41 9.71
CA TYR A 166 -1.88 -4.62 8.58
C TYR A 166 -3.11 -3.70 8.66
N ILE A 167 -3.77 -3.63 9.83
CA ILE A 167 -4.96 -2.80 10.04
C ILE A 167 -4.65 -1.31 9.92
N LYS A 168 -3.47 -0.87 10.39
CA LYS A 168 -3.04 0.54 10.25
C LYS A 168 -2.75 0.92 8.80
N GLY A 169 -2.40 -0.05 7.95
CA GLY A 169 -2.01 0.18 6.57
C GLY A 169 -0.63 0.84 6.43
N PRO A 170 -0.22 1.13 5.19
CA PRO A 170 1.03 1.84 4.91
C PRO A 170 1.01 3.26 5.46
N LEU A 171 2.19 3.77 5.86
CA LEU A 171 2.33 5.18 6.22
C LEU A 171 2.24 6.03 4.95
N VAL A 172 1.26 6.94 4.95
CA VAL A 172 1.02 7.91 3.88
C VAL A 172 1.85 9.16 4.13
N SER A 173 2.54 9.65 3.10
CA SER A 173 3.33 10.88 3.17
C SER A 173 2.42 12.09 3.36
N GLN A 174 2.91 13.15 4.03
CA GLN A 174 2.16 14.42 4.13
C GLN A 174 1.75 14.97 2.76
N ARG A 175 2.56 14.72 1.72
CA ARG A 175 2.27 15.15 0.35
C ARG A 175 1.14 14.34 -0.28
N GLU A 176 1.19 13.02 -0.19
CA GLU A 176 0.12 12.12 -0.66
C GLU A 176 -1.21 12.51 -0.01
N ARG A 177 -1.17 12.82 1.29
CA ARG A 177 -2.34 13.30 2.04
C ARG A 177 -2.88 14.64 1.51
N GLN A 178 -2.01 15.62 1.25
CA GLN A 178 -2.43 16.92 0.72
C GLN A 178 -3.06 16.81 -0.66
N ILE A 179 -2.45 16.02 -1.56
CA ILE A 179 -2.99 15.78 -2.90
C ILE A 179 -4.38 15.16 -2.81
N PHE A 180 -4.55 14.15 -1.97
CA PHE A 180 -5.84 13.50 -1.76
C PHE A 180 -6.89 14.45 -1.16
N GLU A 181 -6.52 15.25 -0.15
CA GLU A 181 -7.40 16.26 0.44
C GLU A 181 -7.84 17.32 -0.59
N GLU A 182 -6.93 17.74 -1.48
CA GLU A 182 -7.22 18.66 -2.58
C GLU A 182 -8.18 18.04 -3.61
N GLU A 183 -7.95 16.80 -4.03
CA GLU A 183 -8.84 16.07 -4.95
C GLU A 183 -10.24 15.90 -4.35
N ILE A 184 -10.36 15.56 -3.07
CA ILE A 184 -11.66 15.48 -2.38
C ILE A 184 -12.36 16.84 -2.42
N LEU A 185 -11.64 17.92 -2.13
CA LEU A 185 -12.21 19.25 -2.11
C LEU A 185 -12.67 19.68 -3.51
N GLU A 186 -11.90 19.37 -4.55
CA GLU A 186 -12.28 19.60 -5.94
C GLU A 186 -13.54 18.81 -6.33
N GLN A 187 -13.60 17.53 -5.99
CA GLN A 187 -14.79 16.70 -6.23
C GLN A 187 -16.03 17.24 -5.53
N LYS A 188 -15.91 17.66 -4.26
CA LYS A 188 -17.01 18.29 -3.51
C LYS A 188 -17.51 19.57 -4.18
N ARG A 189 -16.59 20.40 -4.70
CA ARG A 189 -16.94 21.63 -5.43
C ARG A 189 -17.69 21.32 -6.73
N LYS A 190 -17.23 20.33 -7.50
CA LYS A 190 -17.92 19.86 -8.72
C LYS A 190 -19.34 19.38 -8.42
N GLN A 191 -19.52 18.54 -7.40
CA GLN A 191 -20.83 18.04 -6.98
C GLN A 191 -21.78 19.14 -6.45
N GLN A 192 -21.25 20.22 -5.87
CA GLN A 192 -22.06 21.38 -5.45
C GLN A 192 -22.52 22.21 -6.64
N MET A 193 -21.63 22.41 -7.63
CA MET A 193 -21.96 23.13 -8.86
C MET A 193 -22.99 22.37 -9.70
N GLU A 194 -22.87 21.05 -9.79
CA GLU A 194 -23.86 20.18 -10.46
C GLU A 194 -25.22 20.18 -9.74
N ARG A 195 -25.25 20.26 -8.40
CA ARG A 195 -26.51 20.40 -7.65
C ARG A 195 -27.16 21.77 -7.82
N GLY A 196 -26.39 22.85 -7.82
CA GLY A 196 -26.92 24.21 -8.05
C GLY A 196 -27.52 24.36 -9.46
N SER A 197 -26.88 23.77 -10.47
CA SER A 197 -27.37 23.80 -11.85
C SER A 197 -28.68 23.01 -12.06
N LEU A 198 -29.03 22.06 -11.18
CA LEU A 198 -30.29 21.32 -11.24
C LEU A 198 -31.44 22.07 -10.55
N GLU A 199 -31.14 22.93 -9.57
CA GLU A 199 -32.17 23.76 -8.90
C GLU A 199 -32.50 25.03 -9.69
N ASP A 200 -31.59 25.56 -10.51
CA ASP A 200 -31.83 26.70 -11.41
C ASP A 200 -32.66 26.35 -12.68
N CYS A 201 -33.07 25.09 -12.84
CA CYS A 201 -33.91 24.60 -13.96
C CYS A 201 -35.36 24.25 -13.55
N LEU A 202 -35.79 24.60 -12.35
CA LEU A 202 -37.18 24.47 -11.85
C LEU A 202 -37.79 25.84 -11.55
#